data_AF-A0A8C6HAP9-F1
#
_entry.id   AF-A0A8C6HAP9-F1
#
_cell.length_a   1.000
_cell.length_b   1.000
_cell.length_c   1.000
_cell.angle_alpha   90.00
_cell.angle_beta   90.00
_cell.angle_gamma   90.00
#
_symmetry.space_group_name_H-M   'P 1'
#
loop_
_entity.id
_entity.type
_entity.pdbx_description
1 polymer ?
#
loop_
_entity_poly.entity_id
_entity_poly.type
_entity_poly.pdbx_seq_one_letter_code
_entity_poly.pdbx_strand_id
1 'polypeptide(L)'
;MAAPLRHTLLKLVPTLLRSSYVAQNVKLLEQFVCAHTGIIFHAPYTGVCMKQHKKLTQAIQKARECGLLSYYVPQVEPRDADFGTVHGAVSVTPPAPTLLSGEPWYPWYSWQQPPERELSRLRRLYQGNLLEESGPPPESMPEMPTTPPADSSIEQPGSQSA
;
A
#
# COMPACT_ATOMS: atom_id res chain seq x y z
N MET A 1 8.28 5.11 -54.63
CA MET A 1 7.61 3.79 -54.65
C MET A 1 7.73 3.20 -53.26
N ALA A 2 6.66 3.26 -52.45
CA ALA A 2 6.65 2.76 -51.06
C ALA A 2 5.63 1.62 -50.96
N ALA A 3 6.09 0.44 -50.54
CA ALA A 3 5.35 -0.81 -50.57
C ALA A 3 4.09 -0.80 -49.66
N PRO A 4 3.01 -1.50 -50.04
CA PRO A 4 1.77 -1.56 -49.27
C PRO A 4 1.82 -2.74 -48.28
N LEU A 5 2.44 -2.56 -47.11
CA LEU A 5 2.36 -3.52 -45.99
C LEU A 5 1.28 -3.14 -44.97
N ARG A 6 0.11 -2.67 -45.44
CA ARG A 6 -0.92 -2.09 -44.54
C ARG A 6 -2.19 -2.93 -44.37
N HIS A 7 -2.38 -4.01 -45.13
CA HIS A 7 -3.68 -4.69 -45.18
C HIS A 7 -3.75 -6.06 -44.50
N THR A 8 -2.63 -6.68 -44.12
CA THR A 8 -2.62 -8.06 -43.62
C THR A 8 -2.61 -8.20 -42.10
N LEU A 9 -2.54 -7.11 -41.33
CA LEU A 9 -2.55 -7.16 -39.85
C LEU A 9 -3.91 -6.83 -39.21
N LEU A 10 -4.97 -6.63 -40.00
CA LEU A 10 -6.29 -6.23 -39.47
C LEU A 10 -7.32 -7.36 -39.27
N LYS A 11 -6.95 -8.64 -39.44
CA LYS A 11 -7.88 -9.77 -39.27
C LYS A 11 -7.62 -10.69 -38.08
N LEU A 12 -6.66 -10.40 -37.21
CA LEU A 12 -6.27 -11.31 -36.12
C LEU A 12 -6.31 -10.71 -34.70
N VAL A 13 -7.14 -9.70 -34.44
CA VAL A 13 -7.26 -9.11 -33.09
C VAL A 13 -8.69 -8.92 -32.54
N PRO A 14 -9.69 -9.80 -32.79
CA PRO A 14 -10.89 -9.80 -31.92
C PRO A 14 -10.87 -10.83 -30.79
N THR A 15 -10.04 -11.89 -30.83
CA THR A 15 -10.23 -13.08 -29.97
C THR A 15 -9.27 -13.25 -28.80
N LEU A 16 -8.22 -12.43 -28.63
CA LEU A 16 -7.24 -12.63 -27.55
C LEU A 16 -7.13 -11.41 -26.65
N LEU A 17 -8.23 -11.06 -25.98
CA LEU A 17 -8.26 -9.94 -25.03
C LEU A 17 -8.85 -10.32 -23.67
N ARG A 18 -8.45 -11.47 -23.13
CA ARG A 18 -8.46 -11.71 -21.68
C ARG A 18 -7.27 -10.98 -21.06
N SER A 19 -7.53 -10.16 -20.05
CA SER A 19 -6.64 -9.17 -19.44
C SER A 19 -5.24 -9.68 -19.03
N SER A 20 -5.08 -10.98 -18.76
CA SER A 20 -3.80 -11.60 -18.41
C SER A 20 -2.93 -12.00 -19.60
N TYR A 21 -3.51 -12.28 -20.77
CA TYR A 21 -2.79 -12.84 -21.91
C TYR A 21 -2.19 -11.79 -22.85
N VAL A 22 -2.72 -10.56 -22.88
CA VAL A 22 -2.27 -9.53 -23.84
C VAL A 22 -0.87 -9.02 -23.53
N ALA A 23 -0.55 -8.80 -22.25
CA ALA A 23 0.76 -8.32 -21.82
C ALA A 23 1.91 -9.31 -22.14
N GLN A 24 1.60 -10.60 -22.28
CA GLN A 24 2.59 -11.64 -22.63
C GLN A 24 2.91 -11.66 -24.14
N ASN A 25 2.04 -11.08 -24.98
CA ASN A 25 2.20 -11.10 -26.43
C ASN A 25 3.03 -9.89 -26.92
N VAL A 26 4.31 -9.88 -26.58
CA VAL A 26 5.26 -8.78 -26.89
C VAL A 26 5.26 -8.44 -28.39
N LYS A 27 5.27 -9.45 -29.27
CA LYS A 27 5.25 -9.28 -30.74
C LYS A 27 4.02 -8.51 -31.26
N LEU A 28 2.87 -8.65 -30.59
CA LEU A 28 1.66 -7.91 -30.95
C LEU A 28 1.77 -6.46 -30.46
N LEU A 29 2.24 -6.27 -29.22
CA LEU A 29 2.35 -4.96 -28.59
C LEU A 29 3.38 -4.06 -29.29
N GLU A 30 4.50 -4.62 -29.75
CA GLU A 30 5.54 -3.90 -30.50
C GLU A 30 5.00 -3.21 -31.75
N GLN A 31 3.99 -3.78 -32.43
CA GLN A 31 3.40 -3.19 -33.64
C GLN A 31 2.70 -1.86 -33.39
N PHE A 32 2.28 -1.60 -32.14
CA PHE A 32 1.57 -0.38 -31.76
C PHE A 32 2.50 0.68 -31.14
N VAL A 33 3.82 0.42 -31.13
CA VAL A 33 4.86 1.31 -30.61
C VAL A 33 5.82 1.70 -31.75
N CYS A 34 6.24 2.96 -31.79
CA CYS A 34 7.25 3.40 -32.75
C CYS A 34 8.63 2.81 -32.37
N ALA A 35 9.27 2.09 -33.29
CA ALA A 35 10.59 1.47 -33.07
C ALA A 35 11.73 2.48 -32.78
N HIS A 36 11.58 3.74 -33.22
CA HIS A 36 12.61 4.77 -33.06
C HIS A 36 12.41 5.67 -31.83
N THR A 37 11.16 5.93 -31.44
CA THR A 37 10.85 6.87 -30.34
C THR A 37 10.31 6.17 -29.09
N GLY A 38 9.86 4.92 -29.19
CA GLY A 38 9.21 4.20 -28.08
C GLY A 38 7.83 4.75 -27.70
N ILE A 39 7.26 5.67 -28.49
CA ILE A 39 5.95 6.28 -28.26
C ILE A 39 4.85 5.36 -28.81
N ILE A 40 3.76 5.21 -28.05
CA ILE A 40 2.56 4.45 -28.46
C ILE A 40 1.78 5.25 -29.51
N PHE A 41 1.42 4.64 -30.63
CA PHE A 41 0.64 5.30 -31.66
C PHE A 41 -0.78 5.64 -31.19
N HIS A 42 -1.27 6.83 -31.52
CA HIS A 42 -2.62 7.27 -31.19
C HIS A 42 -3.70 6.40 -31.85
N ALA A 43 -4.87 6.30 -31.24
CA ALA A 43 -5.97 5.48 -31.76
C ALA A 43 -6.42 5.78 -33.21
N PRO A 44 -6.52 7.05 -33.67
CA PRO A 44 -6.84 7.34 -35.08
C PRO A 44 -5.77 6.86 -36.07
N TYR A 45 -4.51 6.80 -35.63
CA TYR A 45 -3.40 6.32 -36.46
C TYR A 45 -3.42 4.79 -36.63
N THR A 46 -3.84 4.08 -35.58
CA THR A 46 -3.88 2.60 -35.56
C THR A 46 -5.23 2.02 -36.00
N GLY A 47 -6.29 2.82 -36.00
CA GLY A 47 -7.64 2.40 -36.37
C GLY A 47 -8.36 1.57 -35.30
N VAL A 48 -7.83 1.48 -34.08
CA VAL A 48 -8.45 0.73 -32.98
C VAL A 48 -9.44 1.61 -32.20
N CYS A 49 -10.55 1.04 -31.74
CA CYS A 49 -11.51 1.81 -30.95
C CYS A 49 -10.93 2.20 -29.57
N MET A 50 -11.42 3.28 -28.96
CA MET A 50 -10.87 3.82 -27.71
C MET A 50 -10.86 2.80 -26.56
N LYS A 51 -11.87 1.93 -26.48
CA LYS A 51 -11.94 0.86 -25.47
C LYS A 51 -10.76 -0.11 -25.61
N GLN A 52 -10.38 -0.45 -26.84
CA GLN A 52 -9.24 -1.32 -27.13
C GLN A 52 -7.92 -0.58 -26.95
N HIS A 53 -7.85 0.68 -27.40
CA HIS A 53 -6.68 1.52 -27.21
C HIS A 53 -6.29 1.68 -25.73
N LYS A 54 -7.28 1.87 -24.85
CA LYS A 54 -7.06 1.94 -23.40
C LYS A 54 -6.47 0.63 -22.84
N LYS A 55 -7.03 -0.51 -23.23
CA LYS A 55 -6.55 -1.83 -22.80
C LYS A 55 -5.15 -2.13 -23.34
N LEU A 56 -4.88 -1.72 -24.57
CA LEU A 56 -3.58 -1.85 -25.22
C LEU A 56 -2.52 -1.02 -24.51
N THR A 57 -2.83 0.24 -24.16
CA THR A 57 -1.92 1.11 -23.40
C THR A 57 -1.60 0.51 -22.03
N GLN A 58 -2.61 -0.02 -21.32
CA GLN A 58 -2.42 -0.73 -20.05
C GLN A 58 -1.56 -2.00 -20.21
N ALA A 59 -1.77 -2.77 -21.28
CA ALA A 59 -1.00 -3.98 -21.55
C ALA A 59 0.47 -3.67 -21.91
N ILE A 60 0.72 -2.62 -22.69
CA ILE A 60 2.08 -2.12 -23.00
C ILE A 60 2.78 -1.68 -21.72
N GLN A 61 2.09 -0.89 -20.89
CA GLN A 61 2.64 -0.42 -19.62
C GLN A 61 2.98 -1.59 -18.69
N LYS A 62 2.07 -2.55 -18.54
CA LYS A 62 2.30 -3.78 -17.77
C LYS A 62 3.45 -4.61 -18.34
N ALA A 63 3.57 -4.72 -19.67
CA ALA A 63 4.67 -5.44 -20.29
C ALA A 63 6.03 -4.78 -20.03
N ARG A 64 6.09 -3.43 -19.97
CA ARG A 64 7.29 -2.67 -19.58
C ARG A 64 7.64 -2.89 -18.11
N GLU A 65 6.65 -2.83 -17.21
CA GLU A 65 6.82 -3.07 -15.78
C GLU A 65 7.31 -4.50 -15.48
N CYS A 66 6.82 -5.48 -16.23
CA CYS A 66 7.27 -6.87 -16.13
C CYS A 66 8.58 -7.16 -16.89
N GLY A 67 9.20 -6.17 -17.54
CA GLY A 67 10.44 -6.36 -18.31
C GLY A 67 10.28 -7.20 -19.58
N LEU A 68 9.05 -7.41 -20.06
CA LEU A 68 8.76 -8.18 -21.28
C LEU A 68 8.91 -7.34 -22.57
N LEU A 69 8.68 -6.02 -22.47
CA LEU A 69 8.79 -5.10 -23.59
C LEU A 69 9.93 -4.10 -23.33
N SER A 70 10.91 -4.05 -24.23
CA SER A 70 12.03 -3.11 -24.12
C SER A 70 11.58 -1.67 -24.36
N TYR A 71 12.17 -0.74 -23.63
CA TYR A 71 11.97 0.70 -23.80
C TYR A 71 13.20 1.44 -23.28
N TYR A 72 13.34 2.70 -23.69
CA TYR A 72 14.43 3.55 -23.21
C TYR A 72 14.17 3.97 -21.76
N VAL A 73 15.10 3.61 -20.87
CA VAL A 73 15.14 4.08 -19.48
C VAL A 73 16.34 5.03 -19.37
N PRO A 74 16.13 6.32 -19.07
CA PRO A 74 17.23 7.25 -18.91
C PRO A 74 18.07 6.87 -17.69
N GLN A 75 19.37 7.12 -17.78
CA GLN A 75 20.22 7.15 -16.60
C GLN A 75 19.88 8.40 -15.80
N VAL A 76 19.59 8.22 -14.52
CA VAL A 76 19.24 9.30 -13.59
C VAL A 76 20.30 9.32 -12.50
N GLU A 77 20.76 10.52 -12.15
CA GLU A 77 21.73 10.69 -11.08
C GLU A 77 21.18 10.18 -9.74
N PRO A 78 22.03 9.62 -8.87
CA PRO A 78 21.64 9.26 -7.52
C PRO A 78 21.02 10.44 -6.78
N ARG A 79 20.03 10.16 -5.93
CA ARG A 79 19.32 11.18 -5.16
C ARG A 79 20.27 11.97 -4.24
N ASP A 80 21.17 11.26 -3.58
CA ASP A 80 22.07 11.79 -2.56
C ASP A 80 23.53 11.63 -3.04
N ALA A 81 24.37 12.62 -2.76
CA ALA A 81 25.77 12.63 -3.18
C ALA A 81 26.66 11.72 -2.30
N ASP A 82 26.32 11.62 -1.01
CA ASP A 82 27.03 10.82 -0.02
C ASP A 82 26.16 9.64 0.44
N PHE A 83 26.77 8.46 0.52
CA PHE A 83 26.10 7.22 0.97
C PHE A 83 26.49 6.81 2.39
N GLY A 84 27.03 7.75 3.17
CA GLY A 84 27.47 7.51 4.54
C GLY A 84 26.29 7.33 5.50
N THR A 85 26.14 6.13 6.07
CA THR A 85 25.09 5.82 7.05
C THR A 85 25.52 6.08 8.50
N VAL A 86 26.42 7.05 8.71
CA VAL A 86 27.00 7.36 10.03
C VAL A 86 26.13 8.30 10.86
N HIS A 87 25.18 8.99 10.23
CA HIS A 87 24.31 9.94 10.91
C HIS A 87 23.35 9.24 11.88
N GLY A 88 23.13 9.82 13.07
CA GLY A 88 22.28 9.27 14.13
C GLY A 88 20.84 8.94 13.73
N ALA A 89 20.31 9.58 12.69
CA ALA A 89 18.96 9.33 12.19
C ALA A 89 18.80 8.01 11.42
N VAL A 90 19.89 7.49 10.85
CA VAL A 90 19.87 6.21 10.11
C VAL A 90 20.61 5.10 10.86
N SER A 91 21.42 5.46 11.86
CA SER A 91 22.08 4.52 12.76
C SER A 91 21.26 4.28 14.03
N VAL A 92 21.70 3.33 14.86
CA VAL A 92 21.03 3.01 16.12
C VAL A 92 21.23 4.16 17.10
N THR A 93 20.15 4.84 17.45
CA THR A 93 20.15 5.85 18.52
C THR A 93 20.22 5.14 19.88
N PRO A 94 21.21 5.46 20.75
CA PRO A 94 21.29 4.87 22.08
C PRO A 94 19.98 5.08 22.88
N PRO A 95 19.44 4.03 23.54
CA PRO A 95 18.19 4.14 24.27
C PRO A 95 18.35 5.03 25.51
N ALA A 96 17.35 5.86 25.78
CA ALA A 96 17.30 6.62 27.02
C ALA A 96 17.08 5.70 28.23
N PRO A 97 17.52 6.08 29.44
CA PRO A 97 17.32 5.28 30.64
C PRO A 97 15.85 4.94 30.92
N THR A 98 14.92 5.87 30.66
CA THR A 98 13.47 5.67 30.82
C THR A 98 12.94 4.59 29.88
N LEU A 99 13.48 4.50 28.66
CA LEU A 99 13.12 3.44 27.72
C LEU A 99 13.63 2.06 28.19
N LEU A 100 14.79 2.01 28.84
CA LEU A 100 15.33 0.77 29.43
C LEU A 100 14.52 0.30 30.65
N SER A 101 13.97 1.23 31.44
CA SER A 101 13.13 0.90 32.60
C SER A 101 11.65 0.66 32.26
N GLY A 102 11.24 0.95 31.02
CA GLY A 102 9.82 0.87 30.61
C GLY A 102 8.96 2.02 31.12
N GLU A 103 9.58 3.07 31.66
CA GLU A 103 8.88 4.24 32.19
C GLU A 103 8.58 5.25 31.08
N PRO A 104 7.50 6.04 31.20
CA PRO A 104 7.26 7.14 30.28
C PRO A 104 8.44 8.12 30.29
N TRP A 105 8.63 8.81 29.15
CA TRP A 105 9.74 9.74 29.00
C TRP A 105 9.76 10.86 30.05
N TYR A 106 8.57 11.28 30.49
CA TYR A 106 8.40 12.24 31.57
C TYR A 106 7.48 11.70 32.66
N PRO A 107 7.77 11.96 33.96
CA PRO A 107 6.95 11.46 35.07
C PRO A 107 5.49 11.93 35.06
N TRP A 108 5.22 13.10 34.46
CA TRP A 108 3.88 13.69 34.40
C TRP A 108 2.98 13.09 33.31
N TYR A 109 3.49 12.16 32.49
CA TYR A 109 2.65 11.32 31.62
C TYR A 109 1.86 10.28 32.42
N SER A 110 2.42 9.79 33.54
CA SER A 110 1.70 8.89 34.44
C SER A 110 0.70 9.67 35.28
N TRP A 111 -0.47 9.08 35.53
CA TRP A 111 -1.44 9.64 36.47
C TRP A 111 -0.83 9.70 37.88
N GLN A 112 -0.90 10.87 38.52
CA GLN A 112 -0.47 11.08 39.89
C GLN A 112 -1.62 11.70 40.68
N GLN A 113 -2.05 11.04 41.75
CA GLN A 113 -3.12 11.56 42.62
C GLN A 113 -2.62 12.81 43.37
N PRO A 114 -3.24 13.99 43.18
CA PRO A 114 -2.83 15.19 43.89
C PRO A 114 -3.12 15.10 45.41
N PRO A 115 -2.40 15.86 46.26
CA PRO A 115 -2.68 15.91 47.68
C PRO A 115 -4.08 16.43 48.00
N GLU A 116 -4.73 15.85 49.01
CA GLU A 116 -6.10 16.15 49.41
C GLU A 116 -6.31 17.62 49.80
N ARG A 117 -5.27 18.29 50.32
CA ARG A 117 -5.29 19.72 50.63
C ARG A 117 -5.53 20.59 49.38
N GLU A 118 -4.89 20.25 48.26
CA GLU A 118 -5.05 20.98 47.00
C GLU A 118 -6.40 20.65 46.36
N LEU A 119 -6.84 19.38 46.43
CA LEU A 119 -8.18 18.98 46.01
C LEU A 119 -9.25 19.77 46.79
N SER A 120 -9.14 19.83 48.11
CA SER A 120 -10.04 20.60 48.98
C SER A 120 -10.08 22.10 48.62
N ARG A 121 -8.92 22.68 48.32
CA ARG A 121 -8.81 24.07 47.85
C ARG A 121 -9.58 24.27 46.54
N LEU A 122 -9.45 23.33 45.59
CA LEU A 122 -10.14 23.36 44.30
C LEU A 122 -11.65 23.16 44.45
N ARG A 123 -12.09 22.19 45.27
CA ARG A 123 -13.52 21.96 45.60
C ARG A 123 -14.16 23.22 46.18
N ARG A 124 -13.42 23.98 47.00
CA ARG A 124 -13.87 25.27 47.53
C ARG A 124 -13.91 26.37 46.47
N LEU A 125 -12.96 26.39 45.53
CA LEU A 125 -12.89 27.41 44.48
C LEU A 125 -14.02 27.27 43.46
N TYR A 126 -14.41 26.04 43.15
CA TYR A 126 -15.41 25.73 42.12
C TYR A 126 -16.72 25.18 42.70
N GLN A 127 -17.10 25.62 43.91
CA GLN A 127 -18.35 25.20 44.55
C GLN A 127 -19.56 25.46 43.63
N GLY A 128 -20.44 24.46 43.51
CA GLY A 128 -21.64 24.52 42.66
C GLY A 128 -21.42 24.20 41.18
N ASN A 129 -20.18 24.04 40.71
CA ASN A 129 -19.84 23.70 39.31
C ASN A 129 -18.82 22.55 39.21
N LEU A 130 -18.88 21.58 40.12
CA LEU A 130 -17.97 20.42 40.12
C LEU A 130 -18.63 19.17 39.51
N LEU A 131 -17.85 18.41 38.74
CA LEU A 131 -18.20 17.07 38.29
C LEU A 131 -17.69 16.00 39.27
N GLU A 132 -18.09 14.74 39.05
CA GLU A 132 -17.59 13.60 39.81
C GLU A 132 -16.08 13.39 39.57
N GLU A 133 -15.33 13.09 40.65
CA GLU A 133 -13.89 12.86 40.57
C GLU A 133 -13.61 11.53 39.85
N SER A 134 -12.79 11.58 38.82
CA SER A 134 -12.34 10.38 38.10
C SER A 134 -11.07 9.82 38.75
N GLY A 135 -11.03 8.50 38.96
CA GLY A 135 -9.86 7.79 39.44
C GLY A 135 -8.75 7.66 38.38
N PRO A 136 -7.67 6.91 38.68
CA PRO A 136 -6.63 6.62 37.71
C PRO A 136 -7.22 5.99 36.43
N PRO A 137 -6.78 6.41 35.24
CA PRO A 137 -7.20 5.79 34.00
C PRO A 137 -6.76 4.32 33.96
N PRO A 138 -7.47 3.45 33.22
CA PRO A 138 -7.06 2.06 33.06
C PRO A 138 -5.69 1.97 32.40
N GLU A 139 -4.83 1.06 32.88
CA GLU A 139 -3.45 0.90 32.38
C GLU A 139 -3.38 0.48 30.91
N SER A 140 -4.42 -0.23 30.43
CA SER A 140 -4.58 -0.64 29.05
C SER A 140 -5.90 -0.14 28.48
N MET A 141 -5.91 0.06 27.17
CA MET A 141 -7.15 0.38 26.46
C MET A 141 -8.13 -0.79 26.63
N PRO A 142 -9.39 -0.54 27.02
CA PRO A 142 -10.39 -1.59 27.13
C PRO A 142 -10.58 -2.27 25.76
N GLU A 143 -10.36 -3.58 25.71
CA GLU A 143 -10.62 -4.36 24.50
C GLU A 143 -12.11 -4.74 24.48
N MET A 144 -12.79 -4.41 23.38
CA MET A 144 -14.17 -4.83 23.17
C MET A 144 -14.20 -6.35 22.92
N PRO A 145 -15.14 -7.12 23.49
CA PRO A 145 -15.25 -8.54 23.19
C PRO A 145 -15.47 -8.76 21.69
N THR A 146 -14.43 -9.23 20.99
CA THR A 146 -14.58 -9.74 19.63
C THR A 146 -15.23 -11.10 19.75
N THR A 147 -16.47 -11.21 19.25
CA THR A 147 -17.21 -12.47 19.21
C THR A 147 -16.37 -13.51 18.47
N PRO A 148 -16.07 -14.69 19.05
CA PRO A 148 -15.38 -15.72 18.30
C PRO A 148 -16.28 -16.16 17.12
N PRO A 149 -15.72 -16.43 15.92
CA PRO A 149 -16.50 -17.03 14.85
C PRO A 149 -16.98 -18.40 15.35
N ALA A 150 -18.28 -18.62 15.21
CA ALA A 150 -18.96 -19.85 15.58
C ALA A 150 -18.17 -21.07 15.10
N ASP A 151 -17.90 -21.97 16.05
CA ASP A 151 -17.29 -23.28 15.84
C ASP A 151 -17.89 -23.95 14.60
N SER A 152 -17.05 -24.17 13.59
CA SER A 152 -17.36 -25.10 12.50
C SER A 152 -17.42 -26.50 13.10
N SER A 153 -18.63 -27.01 13.30
CA SER A 153 -18.89 -28.41 13.60
C SER A 153 -18.19 -29.31 12.57
N ILE A 154 -17.18 -30.05 13.04
CA ILE A 154 -16.66 -31.22 12.34
C ILE A 154 -17.63 -32.37 12.65
N GLU A 155 -18.50 -32.70 11.71
CA GLU A 155 -19.20 -33.99 11.69
C GLU A 155 -18.22 -35.09 11.22
N GLN A 156 -17.95 -36.04 12.10
CA GLN A 156 -17.39 -37.35 11.72
C GLN A 156 -18.51 -38.24 11.18
N PRO A 157 -18.37 -38.87 9.99
CA PRO A 157 -19.26 -39.96 9.60
C PRO A 157 -18.83 -41.26 10.29
N GLY A 158 -19.82 -41.88 10.93
CA GLY A 158 -19.70 -43.13 11.66
C GLY A 158 -19.39 -44.35 10.79
N SER A 159 -18.78 -45.31 11.46
CA SER A 159 -18.47 -46.67 11.03
C SER A 159 -19.67 -47.41 10.41
N GLN A 160 -19.44 -48.08 9.29
CA GLN A 160 -20.25 -49.22 8.84
C GLN A 160 -19.33 -50.42 8.62
N SER A 161 -19.62 -51.49 9.35
CA SER A 161 -19.02 -52.81 9.24
C SER A 161 -19.47 -53.54 7.98
N ALA A 162 -18.55 -54.29 7.38
CA ALA A 162 -18.76 -55.62 6.80
C ALA A 162 -17.43 -56.38 6.88
#